data_AF-A0A6M0FAN2-F1
#
_entry.id   AF-A0A6M0FAN2-F1
#
_cell.length_a   1.000
_cell.length_b   1.000
_cell.length_c   1.000
_cell.angle_alpha   90.00
_cell.angle_beta   90.00
_cell.angle_gamma   90.00
#
_symmetry.space_group_name_H-M   'P 1'
#
loop_
_entity.id
_entity.type
_entity.pdbx_description
1 polymer ?
#
loop_
_entity_poly.entity_id
_entity_poly.type
_entity_poly.pdbx_seq_one_letter_code
_entity_poly.pdbx_strand_id
1 'polypeptide(L)'
;MSQELLNELISKSEELSTEERLQLIRYLSSHLQINDNSTPKPGRKWREIQGKATYPLVGEDAQEWVSRTRQEATENREQIIRNNYEN
;
A
#
# COMPACT_ATOMS: atom_id res chain seq x y z
N MET A 1 -20.29 -25.80 -25.84
CA MET A 1 -19.18 -26.28 -24.99
C MET A 1 -18.99 -25.47 -23.70
N SER A 2 -18.38 -24.27 -23.71
CA SER A 2 -18.09 -23.53 -22.46
C SER A 2 -19.35 -23.08 -21.70
N GLN A 3 -20.36 -22.57 -22.42
CA GLN A 3 -21.60 -22.08 -21.80
C GLN A 3 -22.49 -23.19 -21.23
N GLU A 4 -22.54 -24.35 -21.88
CA GLU A 4 -23.28 -25.52 -21.40
C GLU A 4 -22.67 -26.06 -20.11
N LEU A 5 -21.34 -26.14 -20.04
CA LEU A 5 -20.60 -26.54 -18.84
C LEU A 5 -20.84 -25.59 -17.67
N LEU A 6 -20.88 -24.27 -17.92
CA LEU A 6 -21.18 -23.29 -16.88
C LEU A 6 -22.60 -23.47 -16.32
N ASN A 7 -23.59 -23.67 -17.20
CA ASN A 7 -24.97 -23.88 -16.79
C ASN A 7 -25.13 -25.18 -15.97
N GLU A 8 -24.42 -26.24 -16.34
CA GLU A 8 -24.41 -27.50 -15.58
C GLU A 8 -23.80 -27.32 -14.18
N LEU A 9 -22.69 -26.58 -14.06
CA LEU A 9 -22.06 -26.28 -12.78
C LEU A 9 -22.94 -25.43 -11.86
N ILE A 10 -23.68 -24.47 -12.44
CA ILE A 10 -24.66 -23.67 -11.69
C ILE A 10 -25.75 -24.58 -11.12
N SER A 11 -26.36 -25.43 -11.97
CA SER A 11 -27.39 -26.37 -11.54
C SER A 11 -26.88 -27.30 -10.42
N LYS A 12 -25.66 -27.83 -10.55
CA LYS A 12 -25.05 -28.70 -9.51
C LYS A 12 -24.76 -27.94 -8.22
N SER A 13 -24.41 -26.66 -8.29
CA SER A 13 -24.17 -25.83 -7.09
C SER A 13 -25.44 -25.54 -6.31
N GLU A 14 -26.61 -25.55 -6.96
CA GLU A 14 -27.91 -25.39 -6.31
C GLU A 14 -28.31 -26.61 -5.47
N GLU A 15 -27.79 -27.79 -5.76
CA GLU A 15 -28.03 -29.01 -4.96
C GLU A 15 -27.19 -29.04 -3.66
N LEU A 16 -26.13 -28.23 -3.59
CA LEU A 16 -25.26 -28.13 -2.41
C LEU A 16 -25.95 -27.41 -1.25
N SER A 17 -25.62 -27.82 -0.03
CA SER A 17 -25.98 -27.06 1.18
C SER A 17 -25.27 -25.71 1.23
N THR A 18 -25.77 -24.79 2.06
CA THR A 18 -25.19 -23.45 2.22
C THR A 18 -23.69 -23.50 2.57
N GLU A 19 -23.28 -24.42 3.42
CA GLU A 19 -21.88 -24.56 3.86
C GLU A 19 -20.98 -25.04 2.71
N GLU A 20 -21.44 -26.03 1.94
CA GLU A 20 -20.71 -26.55 0.78
C GLU A 20 -20.60 -25.52 -0.34
N ARG A 21 -21.62 -24.66 -0.53
CA ARG A 21 -21.54 -23.52 -1.46
C ARG A 21 -20.48 -22.52 -1.02
N LEU A 22 -20.40 -22.20 0.28
CA LEU A 22 -19.36 -21.32 0.82
C LEU A 22 -17.96 -21.92 0.63
N GLN A 23 -17.81 -23.23 0.83
CA GLN A 23 -16.56 -23.93 0.57
C GLN A 23 -16.17 -23.88 -0.92
N LEU A 24 -17.13 -24.07 -1.83
CA LEU A 24 -16.92 -23.95 -3.27
C LEU A 24 -16.49 -22.53 -3.67
N ILE A 25 -17.13 -21.49 -3.11
CA ILE A 25 -16.75 -20.09 -3.33
C ILE A 25 -15.31 -19.84 -2.87
N ARG A 26 -14.91 -20.34 -1.69
CA ARG A 26 -13.54 -20.21 -1.19
C ARG A 26 -12.53 -20.90 -2.10
N TYR A 27 -12.85 -22.10 -2.56
CA TYR A 27 -12.00 -22.85 -3.49
C TYR A 27 -11.81 -22.08 -4.80
N LEU A 28 -12.90 -21.66 -5.46
CA LEU A 28 -12.85 -20.93 -6.72
C LEU A 28 -12.12 -19.58 -6.59
N SER A 29 -12.43 -18.79 -5.55
CA SER A 29 -11.76 -17.50 -5.32
C SER A 29 -10.26 -17.62 -5.06
N SER A 30 -9.83 -18.65 -4.32
CA SER A 30 -8.41 -18.91 -4.08
C SER A 30 -7.65 -19.26 -5.37
N HIS A 31 -8.26 -20.04 -6.26
CA HIS A 31 -7.66 -20.42 -7.52
C HIS A 31 -7.67 -19.29 -8.55
N LEU A 32 -8.66 -18.39 -8.51
CA LEU A 32 -8.67 -17.19 -9.35
C LEU A 32 -7.53 -16.23 -8.97
N GLN A 33 -7.26 -16.03 -7.68
CA GLN A 33 -6.14 -15.19 -7.23
C GLN A 33 -4.77 -15.73 -7.66
N ILE A 34 -4.61 -17.05 -7.73
CA ILE A 34 -3.37 -17.71 -8.17
C ILE A 34 -3.22 -17.66 -9.71
N ASN A 35 -4.34 -17.75 -10.44
CA ASN A 35 -4.36 -17.79 -11.89
C ASN A 35 -4.49 -16.41 -12.55
N ASP A 36 -4.84 -15.37 -11.78
CA ASP A 36 -4.70 -13.95 -12.15
C ASP A 36 -3.22 -13.49 -12.21
N ASN A 37 -2.30 -14.43 -12.44
CA ASN A 37 -1.00 -14.20 -13.08
C ASN A 37 -1.15 -13.76 -14.55
N SER A 38 -2.18 -12.98 -14.88
CA SER A 38 -2.28 -12.23 -16.14
C SER A 38 -1.29 -11.06 -16.12
N THR A 39 0.00 -11.37 -15.94
CA THR A 39 1.13 -10.47 -15.74
C THR A 39 0.90 -9.47 -14.59
N PRO A 40 1.74 -9.44 -13.53
CA PRO A 40 1.70 -8.31 -12.62
C PRO A 40 1.91 -7.06 -13.48
N LYS A 41 0.88 -6.20 -13.60
CA LYS A 41 1.06 -4.89 -14.25
C LYS A 41 2.27 -4.29 -13.57
N PRO A 42 3.35 -3.98 -14.33
CA PRO A 42 4.55 -3.45 -13.70
C PRO A 42 4.09 -2.22 -12.92
N GLY A 43 4.37 -2.22 -11.60
CA GLY A 43 4.03 -1.08 -10.75
C GLY A 43 4.52 0.19 -11.44
N ARG A 44 3.70 1.24 -11.41
CA ARG A 44 4.03 2.52 -12.08
C ARG A 44 5.46 2.90 -11.72
N LYS A 45 6.28 3.15 -12.73
CA LYS A 45 7.68 3.54 -12.50
C LYS A 45 7.65 4.87 -11.74
N TRP A 46 8.47 5.02 -10.70
CA TRP A 46 8.57 6.27 -9.95
C TRP A 46 8.80 7.51 -10.83
N ARG A 47 9.52 7.33 -11.96
CA ARG A 47 9.70 8.37 -12.99
C ARG A 47 8.40 8.90 -13.58
N GLU A 48 7.33 8.11 -13.61
CA GLU A 48 6.01 8.52 -14.13
C GLU A 48 5.23 9.45 -13.18
N ILE A 49 5.70 9.57 -11.93
CA ILE A 49 5.09 10.37 -10.86
C ILE A 49 5.92 11.66 -10.60
N GLN A 50 7.18 11.69 -11.06
CA GLN A 50 8.07 12.84 -10.90
C GLN A 50 7.45 14.12 -11.48
N GLY A 51 7.39 15.18 -10.67
CA GLY A 51 6.91 16.51 -11.09
C GLY A 51 5.38 16.70 -11.12
N LYS A 52 4.59 15.69 -10.74
CA LYS A 52 3.11 15.82 -10.68
C LYS A 52 2.58 16.36 -9.35
N ALA A 53 3.39 16.29 -8.31
CA ALA A 53 3.06 16.84 -7.00
C ALA A 53 3.32 18.34 -6.96
N THR A 54 2.33 19.12 -6.52
CA THR A 54 2.57 20.51 -6.12
C THR A 54 3.50 20.51 -4.91
N TYR A 55 4.52 21.35 -4.94
CA TYR A 55 5.43 21.51 -3.83
C TYR A 55 4.92 22.60 -2.86
N PRO A 56 5.00 22.38 -1.53
CA PRO A 56 5.30 21.12 -0.85
C PRO A 56 4.08 20.17 -0.84
N LEU A 57 4.31 18.88 -1.05
CA LEU A 57 3.22 17.89 -1.16
C LEU A 57 2.48 17.66 0.17
N VAL A 58 3.15 17.85 1.31
CA VAL A 58 2.66 17.45 2.64
C VAL A 58 2.74 18.60 3.66
N GLY A 59 2.78 19.85 3.19
CA GLY A 59 2.73 21.05 4.04
C GLY A 59 4.07 21.73 4.27
N GLU A 60 5.01 21.10 4.98
CA GLU A 60 6.36 21.66 5.21
C GLU A 60 7.33 21.15 4.13
N ASP A 61 8.21 22.03 3.68
CA ASP A 61 9.32 21.61 2.84
C ASP A 61 10.34 20.78 3.66
N ALA A 62 10.89 19.74 3.02
CA ALA A 62 11.91 18.91 3.62
C ALA A 62 13.18 19.70 3.98
N GLN A 63 13.61 20.65 3.14
CA GLN A 63 14.81 21.44 3.41
C GLN A 63 14.57 22.45 4.55
N GLU A 64 13.40 23.07 4.63
CA GLU A 64 12.97 23.88 5.77
C GLU A 64 12.99 23.06 7.07
N TRP A 65 12.38 21.87 7.08
CA TRP A 65 12.36 20.98 8.23
C TRP A 65 13.78 20.60 8.69
N VAL A 66 14.64 20.15 7.76
CA VAL A 66 16.04 19.80 8.08
C VAL A 66 16.80 20.99 8.66
N SER A 67 16.61 22.17 8.10
CA SER A 67 17.29 23.39 8.55
C SER A 67 16.87 23.74 9.98
N ARG A 68 15.56 23.71 10.25
CA ARG A 68 14.99 23.94 11.58
C ARG A 68 15.52 22.94 12.61
N THR A 69 15.46 21.63 12.32
CA THR A 69 15.93 20.60 13.25
C THR A 69 17.43 20.73 13.56
N ARG A 70 18.26 21.10 12.58
CA ARG A 70 19.70 21.32 12.79
C ARG A 70 19.96 22.55 13.65
N GLN A 71 19.21 23.63 13.42
CA GLN A 71 19.33 24.85 14.20
C GLN A 71 18.92 24.58 15.66
N GLU A 72 17.77 23.97 15.90
CA GLU A 72 17.29 23.60 17.24
C GLU A 72 18.31 22.72 17.99
N ALA A 73 18.93 21.75 17.30
CA ALA A 73 19.97 20.90 17.89
C ALA A 73 21.25 21.68 18.25
N THR A 74 21.62 22.67 17.43
CA THR A 74 22.78 23.53 17.67
C THR A 74 22.53 24.44 18.86
N GLU A 75 21.38 25.10 18.91
CA GLU A 75 20.97 25.98 20.01
C GLU A 75 20.93 25.22 21.34
N ASN A 76 20.36 24.00 21.35
CA ASN A 76 20.34 23.16 22.55
C ASN A 76 21.76 22.80 23.02
N ARG A 77 22.65 22.45 22.09
CA ARG A 77 24.06 22.18 22.41
C ARG A 77 24.74 23.39 23.03
N GLU A 78 24.57 24.57 22.44
CA GLU A 78 25.16 25.82 22.93
C GLU A 78 24.62 26.20 24.32
N GLN A 79 23.33 26.00 24.57
CA GLN A 79 22.73 26.22 25.89
C GLN A 79 23.33 25.29 26.95
N ILE A 80 23.45 23.99 26.65
CA ILE A 80 24.08 23.03 27.58
C ILE A 80 25.51 23.44 27.88
N ILE A 81 26.28 23.80 26.84
CA ILE A 81 27.67 24.26 27.00
C ILE A 81 27.72 25.50 27.88
N ARG A 82 26.90 26.52 27.62
CA ARG A 82 26.86 27.75 28.42
C ARG A 82 26.50 27.47 29.88
N ASN A 83 25.47 26.67 30.13
CA ASN A 83 25.04 26.31 31.48
C ASN A 83 26.12 25.54 32.26
N ASN A 84 26.98 24.78 31.57
CA ASN A 84 28.10 24.08 32.20
C ASN A 84 29.29 24.99 32.54
N TYR A 85 29.40 26.16 31.90
CA TYR A 85 30.47 27.14 32.17
C TYR A 85 30.04 28.27 33.13
N GLU A 86 28.74 28.44 33.35
CA GLU A 86 28.18 29.41 34.31
C GLU A 86 27.91 28.82 35.72
N ASN A 87 28.14 27.51 35.92
CA ASN A 87 28.18 26.84 37.22
C ASN A 87 29.63 26.58 37.67
#